data_AF-A0A8S2EYJ5-F1
#
_entry.id   AF-A0A8S2EYJ5-F1
#
_cell.length_a   1.000
_cell.length_b   1.000
_cell.length_c   1.000
_cell.angle_alpha   90.00
_cell.angle_beta   90.00
_cell.angle_gamma   90.00
#
_symmetry.space_group_name_H-M   'P 1'
#
loop_
_entity.id
_entity.type
_entity.pdbx_description
1 polymer ?
#
loop_
_entity_poly.entity_id
_entity_poly.type
_entity_poly.pdbx_seq_one_letter_code
_entity_poly.pdbx_strand_id
1 'polypeptide(L)' 'MTSRHHLTLQQKIELINDNKDGKGLSQRKLAAKYNISLGSVSNVLKRKTEYLHDYETNQNQ' A
#
# COMPACT_ATOMS: atom_id res chain seq x y z
N MET A 1 8.88 -21.34 3.96
CA MET A 1 7.71 -20.93 3.15
C MET A 1 7.45 -19.46 3.42
N THR A 2 7.62 -18.58 2.43
CA THR A 2 7.28 -17.16 2.60
C THR A 2 5.77 -17.03 2.47
N SER A 3 5.06 -17.02 3.59
CA SER A 3 3.64 -16.64 3.63
C SER A 3 3.50 -15.28 2.98
N ARG A 4 2.83 -15.22 1.83
CA ARG A 4 2.57 -13.98 1.10
C ARG A 4 1.60 -13.16 1.95
N HIS A 5 2.13 -12.27 2.79
CA HIS A 5 1.31 -11.34 3.56
C HIS A 5 0.49 -10.49 2.59
N HIS A 6 -0.81 -10.75 2.56
CA HIS A 6 -1.74 -10.06 1.67
C HIS A 6 -2.29 -8.86 2.41
N LEU A 7 -2.02 -7.65 1.91
CA LEU A 7 -2.57 -6.43 2.49
C LEU A 7 -4.05 -6.30 2.13
N THR A 8 -4.86 -5.87 3.09
CA THR A 8 -6.25 -5.46 2.84
C THR A 8 -6.29 -4.18 2.00
N LEU A 9 -7.46 -3.85 1.43
CA LEU A 9 -7.64 -2.60 0.68
C LEU A 9 -7.27 -1.38 1.54
N GLN A 10 -7.76 -1.34 2.78
CA GLN A 10 -7.44 -0.27 3.73
C GLN A 10 -5.93 -0.14 3.98
N GLN A 11 -5.23 -1.26 4.23
CA GLN A 11 -3.77 -1.23 4.46
C GLN A 11 -3.00 -0.75 3.22
N LYS A 12 -3.49 -1.03 2.02
CA LYS A 12 -2.90 -0.49 0.78
C LYS A 12 -3.08 1.03 0.70
N ILE A 13 -4.24 1.56 1.09
CA ILE A 13 -4.49 3.00 1.15
C ILE A 13 -3.60 3.68 2.19
N GLU A 14 -3.47 3.09 3.38
CA GLU A 14 -2.56 3.58 4.42
C GLU A 14 -1.11 3.59 3.93
N LEU A 15 -0.66 2.55 3.23
CA LEU A 15 0.68 2.49 2.63
C LEU A 15 0.89 3.59 1.58
N ILE A 16 -0.10 3.84 0.72
CA ILE A 16 -0.05 4.92 -0.28
C ILE A 16 0.03 6.29 0.40
N ASN A 17 -0.77 6.50 1.45
CA ASN A 17 -0.75 7.74 2.24
C ASN A 17 0.57 7.95 2.96
N ASP A 18 1.13 6.90 3.56
CA ASP A 18 2.44 6.93 4.20
C ASP A 18 3.57 7.26 3.22
N ASN A 19 3.40 6.99 1.91
CA ASN A 19 4.42 7.25 0.88
C ASN A 19 4.37 8.67 0.29
N LYS A 20 3.42 9.54 0.69
CA LYS A 20 3.18 10.83 0.02
C LYS A 20 4.43 11.72 -0.15
N ASP A 21 4.53 12.30 -1.34
CA ASP A 21 5.71 12.91 -1.95
C ASP A 21 6.51 13.83 -1.00
N GLY A 22 7.78 13.46 -0.78
CA GLY A 22 8.80 14.30 -0.11
C GLY A 22 8.83 14.24 1.42
N LYS A 23 7.77 13.79 2.09
CA LYS A 23 7.73 13.61 3.56
C LYS A 23 7.34 12.20 4.00
N GLY A 24 6.94 11.35 3.06
CA GLY A 24 6.55 9.97 3.30
C GLY A 24 7.69 9.03 3.65
N LEU A 25 7.33 7.84 4.12
CA LEU A 25 8.23 6.73 4.37
C LEU A 25 8.81 6.20 3.06
N SER A 26 10.12 5.93 3.05
CA SER A 26 10.77 5.25 1.93
C SER A 26 10.20 3.84 1.77
N GLN A 27 10.30 3.28 0.56
CA GLN A 27 9.82 1.92 0.28
C GLN A 27 10.40 0.87 1.24
N ARG A 28 11.65 1.07 1.70
CA ARG A 28 12.29 0.20 2.71
C ARG A 28 11.61 0.29 4.08
N LYS A 29 11.26 1.51 4.53
CA LYS A 29 10.52 1.70 5.78
C LYS A 29 9.09 1.16 5.68
N LEU A 30 8.44 1.31 4.52
CA LEU A 30 7.12 0.74 4.26
C LEU A 30 7.15 -0.78 4.28
N ALA A 31 8.13 -1.41 3.62
CA ALA A 31 8.30 -2.86 3.63
C ALA A 31 8.43 -3.41 5.07
N ALA A 32 9.21 -2.73 5.92
CA ALA A 32 9.34 -3.08 7.33
C ALA A 32 8.04 -2.84 8.12
N LYS A 33 7.39 -1.67 7.96
CA LYS A 33 6.15 -1.31 8.68
C LYS A 33 5.01 -2.29 8.41
N TYR A 34 4.85 -2.70 7.15
CA TYR A 34 3.77 -3.58 6.71
C TYR A 34 4.17 -5.06 6.62
N ASN A 35 5.42 -5.40 6.98
CA ASN A 35 5.99 -6.75 6.90
C ASN A 35 5.80 -7.42 5.51
N ILE A 36 6.07 -6.67 4.44
CA ILE A 36 5.97 -7.12 3.05
C ILE A 36 7.26 -6.88 2.27
N SER A 37 7.41 -7.55 1.14
CA SER A 37 8.58 -7.36 0.27
C SER A 37 8.58 -5.98 -0.41
N LEU A 38 9.77 -5.47 -0.74
CA LEU A 38 9.94 -4.23 -1.51
C LEU A 38 9.18 -4.28 -2.85
N GLY A 39 9.16 -5.44 -3.51
CA GLY A 39 8.40 -5.65 -4.74
C GLY A 39 6.89 -5.48 -4.52
N SER A 40 6.37 -5.92 -3.37
CA SER A 40 4.97 -5.73 -3.01
C SER A 40 4.65 -4.26 -2.76
N VAL A 41 5.53 -3.53 -2.06
CA VAL A 41 5.40 -2.07 -1.88
C VAL A 41 5.38 -1.36 -3.23
N SER A 42 6.32 -1.68 -4.11
CA SER A 42 6.38 -1.08 -5.46
C SER A 42 5.11 -1.37 -6.26
N ASN A 43 4.60 -2.60 -6.20
CA ASN A 43 3.37 -2.98 -6.88
C ASN A 43 2.14 -2.22 -6.33
N VAL A 44 2.07 -2.03 -5.00
CA VAL A 44 0.99 -1.26 -4.37
C VAL A 44 1.02 0.20 -4.83
N LEU A 45 2.19 0.82 -4.82
CA LEU A 45 2.35 2.22 -5.23
C LEU A 45 2.09 2.44 -6.73
N LYS A 46 2.45 1.48 -7.59
CA LYS A 46 2.14 1.52 -9.04
C LYS A 46 0.65 1.50 -9.31
N ARG A 47 -0.10 0.70 -8.55
CA ARG A 47 -1.56 0.54 -8.67
C ARG A 47 -2.34 1.46 -7.72
N LYS A 48 -1.72 2.55 -7.25
CA LYS A 48 -2.32 3.43 -6.22
C LYS A 48 -3.67 4.02 -6.63
N THR A 49 -3.81 4.35 -7.91
CA THR A 49 -5.04 4.93 -8.48
C THR A 49 -6.20 3.94 -8.42
N GLU A 50 -5.95 2.67 -8.77
CA GLU A 50 -6.96 1.61 -8.71
C GLU A 50 -7.44 1.41 -7.27
N TYR A 51 -6.52 1.30 -6.30
CA TYR A 51 -6.92 1.09 -4.91
C TYR A 51 -7.68 2.27 -4.32
N LEU A 52 -7.30 3.51 -4.66
CA LEU A 52 -8.02 4.71 -4.22
C LEU A 52 -9.45 4.72 -4.77
N HIS A 53 -9.61 4.44 -6.06
CA HIS A 53 -10.92 4.35 -6.70
C HIS A 53 -11.78 3.23 -6.10
N ASP A 54 -11.21 2.04 -5.88
CA ASP A 54 -11.90 0.92 -5.25
C ASP A 54 -12.35 1.29 -3.83
N TYR A 55 -11.50 1.97 -3.06
CA TYR A 55 -11.82 2.40 -1.70
C TYR A 55 -12.96 3.43 -1.69
N GLU A 56 -12.91 4.43 -2.56
CA GLU A 56 -13.97 5.43 -2.71
C GLU A 56 -15.30 4.80 -3.14
N THR A 57 -15.27 3.83 -4.06
CA THR A 57 -16.48 3.13 -4.53
C THR A 57 -17.09 2.27 -3.42
N ASN A 58 -16.27 1.56 -2.65
CA ASN A 58 -16.74 0.71 -1.54
C ASN A 58 -17.26 1.50 -0.33
N GLN A 59 -16.81 2.75 -0.12
CA GLN A 59 -17.28 3.60 0.99
C GLN A 59 -18.58 4.36 0.68
N ASN A 60 -19.01 4.38 -0.59
CA ASN A 60 -20.22 5.08 -1.04
C ASN A 60 -21.41 4.14 -1.34
N GLN A 61 -21.37 2.89 -0.85
CA GLN A 61 -22.49 1.94 -0.86
C GLN A 61 -23.05 1.72 0.54
#